data_AF-A0AAU2YKF7-F1
#
_entry.id   AF-A0AAU2YKF7-F1
#
_cell.length_a   1.000
_cell.length_b   1.000
_cell.length_c   1.000
_cell.angle_alpha   90.00
_cell.angle_beta   90.00
_cell.angle_gamma   90.00
#
_symmetry.space_group_name_H-M   'P 1'
#
loop_
_entity.id
_entity.type
_entity.pdbx_description
1 polymer ?
#
loop_
_entity_poly.entity_id
_entity_poly.type
_entity_poly.pdbx_seq_one_letter_code
_entity_poly.pdbx_strand_id
1 'polypeptide(L)'
;MGELKDFGAADPYAGQPGTDRFRPAEEADGIGIARDAALWAASLSRHFPDLLGELAPSAGSRPPTVRHAPGPAERAARAALSRTEREEALRNEQRGLAVPGPSAAPVRLHISDALRDISDGVVELEEALLGRLGSDRPRRAPVPERLARIAGLLTHTASDPTLARHARDELRRMARRCARALGETETMVRLPGRCPWCDSVSLRAFPDRGAVLCVNPACRCADEACDCATDPAFRHLWEGDVRPASGAVASAGAGNTGEAR
;
A
#
# COMPACT_ATOMS: atom_id res chain seq x y z
N MET A 1 -81.77 27.50 -5.57
CA MET A 1 -81.12 27.21 -4.28
C MET A 1 -80.65 25.76 -4.31
N GLY A 2 -79.34 25.54 -4.23
CA GLY A 2 -78.73 24.21 -4.30
C GLY A 2 -77.30 24.27 -4.84
N GLU A 3 -76.42 24.98 -4.13
CA GLU A 3 -74.98 25.00 -4.39
C GLU A 3 -74.35 23.70 -3.86
N LEU A 4 -73.72 22.95 -4.77
CA LEU A 4 -72.77 21.89 -4.43
C LEU A 4 -71.41 22.56 -4.17
N LYS A 5 -70.95 22.48 -2.93
CA LYS A 5 -69.66 23.02 -2.47
C LYS A 5 -68.50 22.18 -2.99
N ASP A 6 -67.51 22.88 -3.53
CA ASP A 6 -66.16 22.41 -3.85
C ASP A 6 -65.50 21.68 -2.67
N PHE A 7 -64.94 20.49 -2.96
CA PHE A 7 -63.91 19.85 -2.17
C PHE A 7 -62.55 20.19 -2.80
N GLY A 8 -61.84 21.14 -2.21
CA GLY A 8 -60.47 21.52 -2.60
C GLY A 8 -59.64 21.86 -1.36
N ALA A 9 -59.41 20.87 -0.51
CA ALA A 9 -58.43 20.99 0.57
C ALA A 9 -57.02 20.88 -0.03
N ALA A 10 -56.33 22.02 -0.11
CA ALA A 10 -54.91 22.06 -0.39
C ALA A 10 -54.15 21.34 0.74
N ASP A 11 -53.34 20.36 0.37
CA ASP A 11 -52.44 19.64 1.27
C ASP A 11 -51.23 20.53 1.62
N PRO A 12 -51.04 20.94 2.89
CA PRO A 12 -49.89 21.75 3.30
C PRO A 12 -48.62 20.91 3.57
N TYR A 13 -48.62 19.60 3.28
CA TYR A 13 -47.48 18.70 3.49
C TYR A 13 -46.90 18.13 2.18
N ALA A 14 -46.79 18.95 1.14
CA ALA A 14 -45.85 18.69 0.05
C ALA A 14 -44.40 18.92 0.54
N GLY A 15 -43.93 17.96 1.34
CA GLY A 15 -42.56 17.87 1.86
C GLY A 15 -41.55 17.87 0.72
N GLN A 16 -40.64 18.82 0.83
CA GLN A 16 -39.59 19.16 -0.12
C GLN A 16 -38.74 17.95 -0.54
N PRO A 17 -38.28 17.86 -1.80
CA PRO A 17 -37.18 16.97 -2.16
C PRO A 17 -35.90 17.44 -1.46
N GLY A 18 -35.57 16.76 -0.37
CA GLY A 18 -34.39 17.02 0.45
C GLY A 18 -33.09 16.64 -0.27
N THR A 19 -32.29 17.67 -0.54
CA THR A 19 -30.84 17.71 -0.29
C THR A 19 -29.97 16.53 -0.77
N ASP A 20 -29.82 16.38 -2.08
CA ASP A 20 -28.63 15.76 -2.70
C ASP A 20 -27.59 16.85 -3.07
N ARG A 21 -27.17 17.64 -2.08
CA ARG A 21 -26.22 18.76 -2.27
C ARG A 21 -24.92 18.63 -1.48
N PHE A 22 -24.73 17.56 -0.71
CA PHE A 22 -23.49 17.31 0.03
C PHE A 22 -22.56 16.29 -0.65
N ARG A 23 -23.00 15.66 -1.75
CA ARG A 23 -22.31 14.53 -2.42
C ARG A 23 -21.25 14.84 -3.50
N PRO A 24 -20.76 16.06 -3.77
CA PRO A 24 -19.65 16.23 -4.74
C PRO A 24 -18.25 16.23 -4.11
N ALA A 25 -18.10 16.68 -2.85
CA ALA A 25 -16.79 16.80 -2.20
C ALA A 25 -16.27 15.46 -1.64
N GLU A 26 -17.13 14.68 -0.97
CA GLU A 26 -16.78 13.36 -0.43
C GLU A 26 -16.51 12.33 -1.55
N GLU A 27 -17.22 12.45 -2.68
CA GLU A 27 -17.02 11.58 -3.84
C GLU A 27 -15.71 11.95 -4.57
N ALA A 28 -15.34 13.24 -4.61
CA ALA A 28 -14.03 13.67 -5.13
C ALA A 28 -12.85 13.19 -4.24
N ASP A 29 -13.01 13.22 -2.92
CA ASP A 29 -12.03 12.66 -1.97
C ASP A 29 -11.90 11.14 -2.14
N GLY A 30 -13.03 10.43 -2.23
CA GLY A 30 -13.07 8.99 -2.52
C GLY A 30 -12.36 8.61 -3.82
N ILE A 31 -12.52 9.39 -4.89
CA ILE A 31 -11.80 9.20 -6.16
C ILE A 31 -10.29 9.39 -5.99
N GLY A 32 -9.85 10.41 -5.24
CA GLY A 32 -8.44 10.65 -4.97
C GLY A 32 -7.80 9.50 -4.19
N ILE A 33 -8.48 9.02 -3.15
CA ILE A 33 -8.02 7.90 -2.33
C ILE A 33 -7.95 6.60 -3.15
N ALA A 34 -8.95 6.34 -4.00
CA ALA A 34 -8.94 5.18 -4.88
C ALA A 34 -7.81 5.22 -5.93
N ARG A 35 -7.47 6.41 -6.44
CA ARG A 35 -6.31 6.60 -7.32
C ARG A 35 -5.00 6.34 -6.61
N ASP A 36 -4.81 6.87 -5.41
CA ASP A 36 -3.62 6.59 -4.59
C ASP A 36 -3.49 5.09 -4.30
N ALA A 37 -4.59 4.43 -3.94
CA ALA A 37 -4.63 2.96 -3.78
C ALA A 37 -4.15 2.23 -5.05
N ALA A 38 -4.59 2.66 -6.23
CA ALA A 38 -4.19 2.06 -7.50
C ALA A 38 -2.70 2.25 -7.80
N LEU A 39 -2.11 3.39 -7.43
CA LEU A 39 -0.67 3.62 -7.54
C LEU A 39 0.13 2.64 -6.67
N TRP A 40 -0.32 2.40 -5.43
CA TRP A 40 0.32 1.41 -4.54
C TRP A 40 0.16 -0.02 -5.05
N ALA A 41 -1.01 -0.38 -5.60
CA ALA A 41 -1.21 -1.67 -6.25
C ALA A 41 -0.27 -1.87 -7.45
N ALA A 42 -0.10 -0.83 -8.29
CA ALA A 42 0.79 -0.87 -9.44
C ALA A 42 2.26 -1.00 -9.02
N SER A 43 2.70 -0.24 -8.01
CA SER A 43 4.05 -0.37 -7.44
C SER A 43 4.28 -1.78 -6.90
N LEU A 44 3.38 -2.29 -6.06
CA LEU A 44 3.48 -3.64 -5.52
C LEU A 44 3.53 -4.71 -6.63
N SER A 45 2.72 -4.56 -7.67
CA SER A 45 2.71 -5.48 -8.82
C SER A 45 4.03 -5.49 -9.59
N ARG A 46 4.71 -4.33 -9.69
CA ARG A 46 6.01 -4.22 -10.36
C ARG A 46 7.12 -4.92 -9.59
N HIS A 47 7.18 -4.75 -8.26
CA HIS A 47 8.30 -5.25 -7.44
C HIS A 47 8.08 -6.68 -6.90
N PHE A 48 6.85 -7.19 -6.86
CA PHE A 48 6.57 -8.53 -6.33
C PHE A 48 7.34 -9.67 -7.05
N PRO A 49 7.54 -9.65 -8.39
CA PRO A 49 8.38 -10.63 -9.08
C PRO A 49 9.84 -10.64 -8.61
N ASP A 50 10.41 -9.48 -8.28
CA ASP A 50 11.79 -9.38 -7.78
C ASP A 50 11.89 -10.03 -6.40
N LEU A 51 10.85 -9.86 -5.56
CA LEU A 51 10.77 -10.49 -4.23
C LEU A 51 10.72 -12.03 -4.34
N LEU A 52 10.05 -12.55 -5.36
CA LEU A 52 10.08 -13.99 -5.69
C LEU A 52 11.47 -14.43 -6.18
N GLY A 53 12.14 -13.59 -6.98
CA GLY A 53 13.48 -13.83 -7.50
C GLY A 53 14.54 -13.95 -6.41
N GLU A 54 14.41 -13.21 -5.32
CA GLU A 54 15.31 -13.29 -4.15
C GLU A 54 15.26 -14.66 -3.43
N LEU A 55 14.16 -15.41 -3.57
CA LEU A 55 14.05 -16.78 -3.06
C LEU A 55 14.49 -17.83 -4.08
N ALA A 56 14.73 -17.45 -5.34
CA ALA A 56 15.25 -18.37 -6.33
C ALA A 56 16.70 -18.73 -5.96
N PRO A 57 17.07 -20.02 -5.93
CA PRO A 57 18.46 -20.40 -5.74
C PRO A 57 19.29 -19.71 -6.83
N SER A 58 20.27 -18.90 -6.43
CA SER A 58 21.08 -18.10 -7.36
C SER A 58 21.51 -18.97 -8.55
N ALA A 59 21.35 -18.45 -9.76
CA ALA A 59 21.55 -19.14 -11.04
C ALA A 59 23.00 -19.62 -11.32
N GLY A 60 23.82 -19.83 -10.28
CA GLY A 60 25.02 -20.65 -10.31
C GLY A 60 24.75 -22.13 -9.95
N SER A 61 23.54 -22.48 -9.49
CA SER A 61 23.16 -23.89 -9.30
C SER A 61 22.63 -24.47 -10.61
N ARG A 62 23.43 -25.39 -11.17
CA ARG A 62 23.17 -26.42 -12.20
C ARG A 62 21.71 -26.56 -12.68
N PRO A 63 21.44 -26.68 -14.01
CA PRO A 63 20.10 -26.65 -14.58
C PRO A 63 19.15 -27.72 -14.00
N PRO A 64 17.83 -27.52 -14.10
CA PRO A 64 16.84 -28.43 -13.55
C PRO A 64 16.80 -29.71 -14.39
N THR A 65 17.65 -30.68 -14.04
CA THR A 65 17.39 -32.06 -14.45
C THR A 65 16.15 -32.53 -13.69
N VAL A 66 15.17 -33.07 -14.43
CA VAL A 66 13.99 -33.81 -13.98
C VAL A 66 14.05 -34.18 -12.49
N ARG A 67 13.06 -33.72 -11.70
CA ARG A 67 12.96 -34.00 -10.26
C ARG A 67 12.86 -35.51 -10.00
N HIS A 68 13.99 -36.20 -9.98
CA HIS A 68 14.09 -37.55 -9.45
C HIS A 68 14.03 -37.45 -7.93
N ALA A 69 13.08 -38.16 -7.32
CA ALA A 69 13.10 -38.38 -5.88
C ALA A 69 14.42 -39.09 -5.55
N PRO A 70 15.26 -38.54 -4.65
CA PRO A 70 16.59 -39.07 -4.44
C PRO A 70 16.51 -40.51 -3.94
N GLY A 71 17.28 -41.40 -4.56
CA GLY A 71 17.31 -42.83 -4.24
C GLY A 71 17.82 -43.09 -2.81
N PRO A 72 17.61 -44.30 -2.24
CA PRO A 72 18.08 -44.63 -0.90
C PRO A 72 19.58 -44.35 -0.68
N ALA A 73 20.41 -44.64 -1.68
CA ALA A 73 21.85 -44.38 -1.63
C ALA A 73 22.19 -42.88 -1.59
N GLU A 74 21.48 -42.05 -2.36
CA GLU A 74 21.66 -40.60 -2.36
C GLU A 74 21.20 -39.98 -1.04
N ARG A 75 20.11 -40.48 -0.45
CA ARG A 75 19.66 -40.07 0.88
C ARG A 75 20.68 -40.45 1.97
N ALA A 76 21.25 -41.65 1.88
CA ALA A 76 22.31 -42.09 2.79
C ALA A 76 23.59 -41.25 2.66
N ALA A 77 23.99 -40.92 1.43
CA ALA A 77 25.12 -40.04 1.15
C ALA A 77 24.90 -38.62 1.70
N ARG A 78 23.70 -38.04 1.51
CA ARG A 78 23.33 -36.74 2.10
C ARG A 78 23.34 -36.79 3.63
N ALA A 79 22.80 -37.86 4.23
CA ALA A 79 22.81 -38.02 5.68
C ALA A 79 24.23 -38.17 6.25
N ALA A 80 25.15 -38.82 5.53
CA ALA A 80 26.56 -38.92 5.91
C ALA A 80 27.27 -37.56 5.83
N LEU A 81 27.01 -36.78 4.78
CA LEU A 81 27.51 -35.43 4.64
C LEU A 81 27.03 -34.54 5.80
N SER A 82 25.74 -34.56 6.12
CA SER A 82 25.17 -33.78 7.24
C SER A 82 25.62 -34.22 8.63
N ARG A 83 26.19 -35.42 8.79
CA ARG A 83 26.85 -35.83 10.04
C ARG A 83 28.24 -35.22 10.12
N THR A 84 29.00 -35.31 9.03
CA THR A 84 30.34 -34.70 8.91
C THR A 84 30.29 -33.20 9.17
N GLU A 85 29.33 -32.49 8.57
CA GLU A 85 29.11 -31.05 8.76
C GLU A 85 28.81 -30.69 10.23
N ARG A 86 28.02 -31.52 10.94
CA ARG A 86 27.73 -31.31 12.37
C ARG A 86 28.97 -31.51 13.24
N GLU A 87 29.78 -32.52 12.95
CA GLU A 87 31.02 -32.77 13.66
C GLU A 87 32.02 -31.62 13.48
N GLU A 88 32.10 -31.07 12.26
CA GLU A 88 32.93 -29.90 11.97
C GLU A 88 32.41 -28.63 12.67
N ALA A 89 31.09 -28.41 12.68
CA ALA A 89 30.48 -27.29 13.41
C ALA A 89 30.78 -27.36 14.91
N LEU A 90 30.64 -28.54 15.54
CA LEU A 90 30.97 -28.75 16.94
C LEU A 90 32.45 -28.49 17.24
N ARG A 91 33.36 -28.92 16.35
CA ARG A 91 34.80 -28.63 16.48
C ARG A 91 35.11 -27.13 16.36
N ASN A 92 34.38 -26.41 15.51
CA ASN A 92 34.54 -24.97 15.34
C ASN A 92 33.99 -24.19 16.55
N GLU A 93 32.83 -24.60 17.07
CA GLU A 93 32.26 -24.04 18.31
C GLU A 93 33.21 -24.23 19.51
N GLN A 94 33.81 -25.41 19.67
CA GLN A 94 34.82 -25.67 20.71
C GLN A 94 36.06 -24.78 20.59
N ARG A 95 36.33 -24.24 19.39
CA ARG A 95 37.42 -23.29 19.10
C ARG A 95 36.98 -21.83 19.15
N GLY A 96 35.72 -21.56 19.51
CA GLY A 96 35.15 -20.20 19.52
C GLY A 96 34.95 -19.61 18.13
N LEU A 97 34.92 -20.43 17.07
CA LEU A 97 34.73 -20.00 15.69
C LEU A 97 33.31 -20.34 15.22
N ALA A 98 32.53 -19.32 14.84
CA ALA A 98 31.28 -19.53 14.11
C ALA A 98 31.59 -19.56 12.61
N VAL A 99 31.67 -20.76 12.02
CA VAL A 99 31.87 -20.94 10.57
C VAL A 99 30.50 -21.25 9.94
N PRO A 100 29.97 -20.40 9.04
CA PRO A 100 28.82 -20.75 8.24
C PRO A 100 29.15 -22.00 7.39
N GLY A 101 28.43 -23.10 7.61
CA GLY A 101 28.61 -24.32 6.83
C GLY A 101 28.29 -24.12 5.34
N PRO A 102 28.82 -24.97 4.43
CA PRO A 102 28.69 -24.81 2.98
C PRO A 102 27.28 -25.10 2.41
N SER A 103 26.28 -25.35 3.27
CA SER A 103 24.91 -25.56 2.81
C SER A 103 24.35 -24.25 2.22
N ALA A 104 23.71 -24.35 1.06
CA ALA A 104 23.24 -23.25 0.23
C ALA A 104 22.74 -22.06 1.05
N ALA A 105 23.23 -20.87 0.67
CA ALA A 105 23.01 -19.52 1.22
C ALA A 105 21.87 -19.41 2.26
N PRO A 106 22.07 -18.68 3.38
CA PRO A 106 21.03 -18.49 4.38
C PRO A 106 19.71 -18.15 3.68
N VAL A 107 18.69 -19.01 3.81
CA VAL A 107 17.34 -18.67 3.36
C VAL A 107 17.06 -17.30 3.96
N ARG A 108 16.83 -16.30 3.10
CA ARG A 108 16.62 -14.93 3.55
C ARG A 108 15.26 -14.90 4.25
N LEU A 109 15.21 -15.32 5.52
CA LEU A 109 13.97 -15.57 6.28
C LEU A 109 13.06 -14.33 6.27
N HIS A 110 13.65 -13.14 6.40
CA HIS A 110 12.92 -11.87 6.28
C HIS A 110 12.20 -11.69 4.92
N ILE A 111 12.73 -12.22 3.82
CA ILE A 111 12.10 -12.21 2.50
C ILE A 111 10.96 -13.23 2.45
N SER A 112 11.19 -14.44 2.99
CA SER A 112 10.13 -15.46 3.09
C SER A 112 8.95 -14.98 3.94
N ASP A 113 9.22 -14.27 5.05
CA ASP A 113 8.18 -13.71 5.91
C ASP A 113 7.46 -12.54 5.22
N ALA A 114 8.21 -11.65 4.55
CA ALA A 114 7.60 -10.59 3.76
C ALA A 114 6.69 -11.13 2.66
N LEU A 115 7.10 -12.21 1.99
CA LEU A 115 6.32 -12.85 0.94
C LEU A 115 5.04 -13.48 1.49
N ARG A 116 5.10 -14.15 2.64
CA ARG A 116 3.91 -14.70 3.31
C ARG A 116 2.94 -13.58 3.68
N ASP A 117 3.42 -12.57 4.40
CA ASP A 117 2.61 -11.42 4.82
C ASP A 117 1.92 -10.72 3.64
N ILE A 118 2.64 -10.50 2.54
CA ILE A 118 2.09 -9.85 1.35
C ILE A 118 1.08 -10.78 0.66
N SER A 119 1.37 -12.07 0.56
CA SER A 119 0.46 -13.04 -0.08
C SER A 119 -0.85 -13.14 0.67
N ASP A 120 -0.80 -13.25 2.00
CA ASP A 120 -1.97 -13.31 2.87
C ASP A 120 -2.75 -11.99 2.81
N GLY A 121 -2.06 -10.85 2.92
CA GLY A 121 -2.68 -9.53 2.85
C GLY A 121 -3.39 -9.24 1.52
N VAL A 122 -2.85 -9.72 0.38
CA VAL A 122 -3.52 -9.60 -0.93
C VAL A 122 -4.79 -10.45 -0.99
N VAL A 123 -4.76 -11.66 -0.43
CA VAL A 123 -5.95 -12.53 -0.38
C VAL A 123 -7.03 -11.90 0.49
N GLU A 124 -6.67 -11.45 1.69
CA GLU A 124 -7.58 -10.80 2.63
C GLU A 124 -8.20 -9.53 2.04
N LEU A 125 -7.39 -8.69 1.40
CA LEU A 125 -7.87 -7.45 0.78
C LEU A 125 -8.83 -7.72 -0.38
N GLU A 126 -8.52 -8.70 -1.24
CA GLU A 126 -9.43 -9.08 -2.33
C GLU A 126 -10.77 -9.60 -1.78
N GLU A 127 -10.75 -10.44 -0.73
CA GLU A 127 -11.95 -10.92 -0.06
C GLU A 127 -12.77 -9.78 0.56
N ALA A 128 -12.10 -8.81 1.21
CA ALA A 128 -12.76 -7.64 1.79
C ALA A 128 -13.42 -6.75 0.74
N LEU A 129 -12.73 -6.48 -0.37
CA LEU A 129 -13.27 -5.68 -1.48
C LEU A 129 -14.48 -6.37 -2.12
N LEU A 130 -14.38 -7.66 -2.45
CA LEU A 130 -15.49 -8.40 -3.07
C LEU A 130 -16.70 -8.51 -2.13
N GLY A 131 -16.46 -8.80 -0.84
CA GLY A 131 -17.51 -8.87 0.16
C GLY A 131 -18.25 -7.54 0.34
N ARG A 132 -17.53 -6.42 0.28
CA ARG A 132 -18.11 -5.09 0.42
C ARG A 132 -18.83 -4.61 -0.86
N LEU A 133 -18.32 -4.98 -2.03
CA LEU A 133 -18.91 -4.65 -3.34
C LEU A 133 -20.03 -5.63 -3.76
N GLY A 134 -20.40 -6.60 -2.92
CA GLY A 134 -21.48 -7.55 -3.17
C GLY A 134 -21.19 -8.56 -4.27
N SER A 135 -19.92 -8.83 -4.55
CA SER A 135 -19.47 -9.79 -5.56
C SER A 135 -19.19 -11.18 -4.96
N ASP A 136 -19.19 -12.20 -5.81
CA ASP A 136 -18.88 -13.58 -5.41
C ASP A 136 -17.46 -13.74 -4.84
N ARG A 137 -17.25 -14.79 -4.06
CA ARG A 137 -15.95 -15.11 -3.44
C ARG A 137 -14.83 -15.21 -4.49
N PRO A 138 -13.62 -14.67 -4.23
CA PRO A 138 -12.53 -14.72 -5.19
C PRO A 138 -12.12 -16.15 -5.54
N ARG A 139 -11.85 -16.39 -6.82
CA ARG A 139 -11.23 -17.63 -7.27
C ARG A 139 -9.75 -17.66 -6.83
N ARG A 140 -9.23 -18.86 -6.58
CA ARG A 140 -7.80 -19.05 -6.30
C ARG A 140 -6.99 -18.56 -7.50
N ALA A 141 -6.05 -17.67 -7.25
CA ALA A 141 -5.13 -17.13 -8.25
C ALA A 141 -3.79 -16.78 -7.59
N PRO A 142 -2.68 -16.73 -8.36
CA PRO A 142 -1.42 -16.18 -7.89
C PRO A 142 -1.53 -14.68 -7.59
N VAL A 143 -0.64 -14.18 -6.72
CA VAL A 143 -0.66 -12.79 -6.24
C VAL A 143 -0.69 -11.74 -7.37
N PRO A 144 0.10 -11.84 -8.46
CA PRO A 144 0.04 -10.85 -9.54
C PRO A 144 -1.35 -10.74 -10.19
N GLU A 145 -2.03 -11.87 -10.39
CA GLU A 145 -3.39 -11.88 -10.94
C GLU A 145 -4.41 -11.28 -9.97
N ARG A 146 -4.24 -11.55 -8.66
CA ARG A 146 -5.09 -10.94 -7.62
C ARG A 146 -4.90 -9.42 -7.57
N LEU A 147 -3.66 -8.94 -7.64
CA LEU A 147 -3.35 -7.51 -7.67
C LEU A 147 -3.96 -6.81 -8.88
N ALA A 148 -3.93 -7.44 -10.06
CA ALA A 148 -4.59 -6.92 -11.25
C ALA A 148 -6.12 -6.81 -11.07
N ARG A 149 -6.75 -7.80 -10.42
CA ARG A 149 -8.18 -7.75 -10.10
C ARG A 149 -8.50 -6.69 -9.06
N ILE A 150 -7.71 -6.59 -7.98
CA ILE A 150 -7.82 -5.53 -6.98
C ILE A 150 -7.76 -4.17 -7.67
N ALA A 151 -6.79 -3.94 -8.55
CA ALA A 151 -6.68 -2.68 -9.29
C ALA A 151 -7.95 -2.35 -10.09
N GLY A 152 -8.59 -3.35 -10.71
CA GLY A 152 -9.89 -3.18 -11.37
C GLY A 152 -11.05 -2.90 -10.40
N LEU A 153 -11.04 -3.48 -9.20
CA LEU A 153 -12.07 -3.23 -8.18
C LEU A 153 -11.96 -1.83 -7.56
N LEU A 154 -10.76 -1.24 -7.49
CA LEU A 154 -10.53 0.07 -6.91
C LEU A 154 -11.33 1.19 -7.61
N THR A 155 -11.67 1.05 -8.89
CA THR A 155 -12.52 2.05 -9.56
C THR A 155 -13.95 2.09 -9.02
N HIS A 156 -14.39 1.04 -8.31
CA HIS A 156 -15.72 0.94 -7.72
C HIS A 156 -15.76 1.34 -6.24
N THR A 157 -14.61 1.62 -5.61
CA THR A 157 -14.55 2.01 -4.20
C THR A 157 -14.77 3.51 -3.97
N ALA A 158 -14.77 4.33 -5.04
CA ALA A 158 -14.94 5.79 -4.94
C ALA A 158 -16.23 6.21 -4.21
N SER A 159 -17.29 5.39 -4.26
CA SER A 159 -18.56 5.65 -3.57
C SER A 159 -18.60 5.16 -2.11
N ASP A 160 -17.55 4.47 -1.62
CA ASP A 160 -17.35 4.11 -0.21
C ASP A 160 -15.94 4.58 0.24
N PRO A 161 -15.80 5.84 0.72
CA PRO A 161 -14.51 6.40 1.13
C PRO A 161 -13.82 5.62 2.25
N THR A 162 -14.57 4.88 3.07
CA THR A 162 -14.00 4.05 4.13
C THR A 162 -13.34 2.81 3.54
N LEU A 163 -13.99 2.15 2.58
CA LEU A 163 -13.41 1.05 1.82
C LEU A 163 -12.19 1.51 1.01
N ALA A 164 -12.28 2.68 0.36
CA ALA A 164 -11.17 3.25 -0.40
C ALA A 164 -9.93 3.50 0.48
N ARG A 165 -10.12 4.07 1.68
CA ARG A 165 -9.02 4.29 2.65
C ARG A 165 -8.41 2.97 3.12
N HIS A 166 -9.26 2.02 3.50
CA HIS A 166 -8.80 0.70 3.91
C HIS A 166 -7.95 0.03 2.82
N ALA A 167 -8.42 0.04 1.57
CA ALA A 167 -7.69 -0.55 0.46
C ALA A 167 -6.35 0.15 0.20
N ARG A 168 -6.34 1.49 0.21
CA ARG A 168 -5.12 2.30 0.10
C ARG A 168 -4.11 1.93 1.17
N ASP A 169 -4.54 1.87 2.44
CA ASP A 169 -3.65 1.64 3.58
C ASP A 169 -3.04 0.24 3.54
N GLU A 170 -3.84 -0.76 3.18
CA GLU A 170 -3.40 -2.14 3.01
C GLU A 170 -2.40 -2.32 1.86
N LEU A 171 -2.69 -1.75 0.69
CA LEU A 171 -1.80 -1.78 -0.48
C LEU A 171 -0.48 -1.07 -0.19
N ARG A 172 -0.55 0.11 0.45
CA ARG A 172 0.64 0.86 0.88
C ARG A 172 1.46 0.09 1.90
N ARG A 173 0.84 -0.56 2.88
CA ARG A 173 1.50 -1.40 3.90
C ARG A 173 2.30 -2.53 3.23
N MET A 174 1.68 -3.23 2.27
CA MET A 174 2.30 -4.32 1.52
C MET A 174 3.43 -3.82 0.59
N ALA A 175 3.21 -2.76 -0.18
CA ALA A 175 4.21 -2.16 -1.06
C ALA A 175 5.47 -1.73 -0.28
N ARG A 176 5.30 -1.07 0.88
CA ARG A 176 6.42 -0.67 1.74
C ARG A 176 7.17 -1.85 2.34
N ARG A 177 6.45 -2.92 2.67
CA ARG A 177 7.08 -4.17 3.15
C ARG A 177 7.90 -4.82 2.04
N CYS A 178 7.37 -4.86 0.82
CA CYS A 178 8.08 -5.37 -0.37
C CYS A 178 9.39 -4.60 -0.59
N ALA A 179 9.34 -3.27 -0.68
CA ALA A 179 10.52 -2.42 -0.87
C ALA A 179 11.57 -2.60 0.25
N ARG A 180 11.13 -2.69 1.51
CA ARG A 180 12.03 -2.95 2.64
C ARG A 180 12.69 -4.33 2.55
N ALA A 181 11.95 -5.36 2.14
CA ALA A 181 12.47 -6.72 2.01
C ALA A 181 13.49 -6.85 0.87
N LEU A 182 13.27 -6.12 -0.23
CA LEU A 182 14.21 -6.04 -1.35
C LEU A 182 15.46 -5.21 -1.03
N GLY A 183 15.49 -4.51 0.11
CA GLY A 183 16.56 -3.58 0.42
C GLY A 183 16.60 -2.38 -0.53
N GLU A 184 15.52 -2.15 -1.28
CA GLU A 184 15.37 -1.01 -2.17
C GLU A 184 15.29 0.26 -1.33
N THR A 185 16.40 0.98 -1.25
CA THR A 185 16.37 2.42 -0.98
C THR A 185 16.07 3.10 -2.30
N GLU A 186 14.79 3.31 -2.59
CA GLU A 186 14.35 4.11 -3.73
C GLU A 186 15.19 5.39 -3.81
N THR A 187 15.70 5.68 -5.02
CA THR A 187 16.57 6.84 -5.23
C THR A 187 15.75 8.11 -5.05
N MET A 188 15.99 8.80 -3.94
CA MET A 188 15.34 10.06 -3.63
C MET A 188 15.97 11.21 -4.43
N VAL A 189 15.21 11.77 -5.37
CA VAL A 189 15.65 12.94 -6.13
C VAL A 189 15.28 14.21 -5.36
N ARG A 190 16.27 15.07 -5.08
CA ARG A 190 16.00 16.37 -4.47
C ARG A 190 15.28 17.27 -5.46
N LEU A 191 14.07 17.68 -5.11
CA LEU A 191 13.36 18.68 -5.88
C LEU A 191 13.83 20.09 -5.52
N PRO A 192 13.97 20.99 -6.51
CA PRO A 192 14.19 22.40 -6.23
C PRO A 192 12.88 23.03 -5.74
N GLY A 193 12.96 23.80 -4.65
CA GLY A 193 11.82 24.47 -4.03
C GLY A 193 11.71 24.21 -2.52
N ARG A 194 10.74 24.86 -1.89
CA ARG A 194 10.38 24.70 -0.48
C ARG A 194 9.06 23.95 -0.37
N CYS A 195 8.90 23.18 0.70
CA CYS A 195 7.61 22.56 1.02
C CYS A 195 6.57 23.66 1.28
N PRO A 196 5.36 23.61 0.68
CA PRO A 196 4.34 24.65 0.87
C PRO A 196 3.78 24.70 2.30
N TRP A 197 3.96 23.66 3.12
CA TRP A 197 3.44 23.63 4.49
C TRP A 197 4.45 24.00 5.58
N CYS A 198 5.68 23.49 5.50
CA CYS A 198 6.70 23.77 6.52
C CYS A 198 7.84 24.66 6.02
N ASP A 199 7.73 25.18 4.78
CA ASP A 199 8.72 26.04 4.12
C ASP A 199 10.15 25.48 4.05
N SER A 200 10.31 24.19 4.33
CA SER A 200 11.62 23.52 4.39
C SER A 200 12.05 23.03 3.01
N VAL A 201 13.37 23.05 2.72
CA VAL A 201 13.99 22.49 1.50
C VAL A 201 14.17 20.97 1.58
N SER A 202 13.09 20.28 1.96
CA SER A 202 13.02 18.85 2.26
C SER A 202 12.14 18.07 1.29
N LEU A 203 11.75 18.66 0.15
CA LEU A 203 11.00 17.95 -0.87
C LEU A 203 11.89 16.92 -1.59
N ARG A 204 11.38 15.71 -1.73
CA ARG A 204 12.02 14.60 -2.44
C ARG A 204 11.01 13.94 -3.36
N ALA A 205 11.41 13.71 -4.61
CA ALA A 205 10.71 12.85 -5.53
C ALA A 205 11.19 11.41 -5.34
N PHE A 206 10.24 10.50 -5.48
CA PHE A 206 10.32 9.05 -5.35
C PHE A 206 9.83 8.51 -6.70
N PRO A 207 10.73 8.36 -7.69
CA PRO A 207 10.36 8.06 -9.08
C PRO A 207 9.66 6.71 -9.24
N ASP A 208 10.07 5.70 -8.49
CA ASP A 208 9.53 4.34 -8.58
C ASP A 208 8.10 4.28 -8.05
N ARG A 209 7.79 5.15 -7.08
CA ARG A 209 6.43 5.38 -6.55
C ARG A 209 5.62 6.41 -7.35
N GLY A 210 6.25 7.15 -8.26
CA GLY A 210 5.62 8.28 -8.95
C GLY A 210 5.10 9.33 -7.96
N ALA A 211 5.85 9.62 -6.90
CA ALA A 211 5.38 10.43 -5.78
C ALA A 211 6.39 11.48 -5.31
N VAL A 212 5.90 12.57 -4.73
CA VAL A 212 6.72 13.57 -4.03
C VAL A 212 6.30 13.61 -2.56
N LEU A 213 7.26 13.81 -1.65
CA LEU A 213 6.98 14.02 -0.22
C LEU A 213 8.00 14.94 0.45
N CYS A 214 7.59 15.54 1.56
CA CYS A 214 8.46 16.31 2.44
C CYS A 214 9.09 15.38 3.50
N VAL A 215 10.42 15.29 3.53
CA VAL A 215 11.12 14.40 4.50
C VAL A 215 11.30 15.03 5.89
N ASN A 216 10.86 16.27 6.11
CA ASN A 216 10.90 16.89 7.44
C ASN A 216 9.89 16.18 8.37
N PRO A 217 10.32 15.55 9.47
CA PRO A 217 9.43 14.79 10.35
C PRO A 217 8.39 15.65 11.07
N ALA A 218 8.65 16.95 11.21
CA ALA A 218 7.71 17.90 11.80
C ALA A 218 6.68 18.44 10.79
N CYS A 219 6.83 18.15 9.49
CA CYS A 219 5.92 18.64 8.47
C CYS A 219 4.55 17.99 8.62
N ARG A 220 3.51 18.83 8.70
CA ARG A 220 2.10 18.47 8.69
C ARG A 220 1.40 19.34 7.65
N CYS A 221 0.48 18.75 6.92
CA CYS A 221 -0.37 19.41 5.95
C CYS A 221 -1.54 20.08 6.69
N ALA A 222 -2.12 21.12 6.10
CA ALA A 222 -3.30 21.79 6.65
C ALA A 222 -4.61 21.05 6.36
N ASP A 223 -4.53 19.93 5.64
CA ASP A 223 -5.67 19.09 5.29
C ASP A 223 -5.96 18.11 6.44
N GLU A 224 -7.09 18.32 7.12
CA GLU A 224 -7.54 17.51 8.25
C GLU A 224 -7.94 16.08 7.85
N ALA A 225 -8.31 15.86 6.58
CA ALA A 225 -8.62 14.53 6.05
C ALA A 225 -7.36 13.74 5.66
N CYS A 226 -6.22 14.41 5.56
CA CYS A 226 -4.95 13.76 5.24
C CYS A 226 -4.34 13.15 6.50
N ASP A 227 -4.05 11.84 6.49
CA ASP A 227 -3.44 11.12 7.63
C ASP A 227 -2.12 11.74 8.12
N CYS A 228 -1.48 12.52 7.24
CA CYS A 228 -0.31 13.30 7.59
C CYS A 228 -0.56 14.29 8.73
N ALA A 229 -1.78 14.79 8.91
CA ALA A 229 -2.14 15.76 9.94
C ALA A 229 -2.23 15.11 11.34
N THR A 230 -2.64 13.84 11.43
CA THR A 230 -2.98 13.18 12.68
C THR A 230 -1.97 12.14 13.13
N ASP A 231 -1.21 11.52 12.22
CA ASP A 231 -0.29 10.44 12.55
C ASP A 231 1.18 10.74 12.15
N PRO A 232 2.14 10.76 13.11
CA PRO A 232 3.56 10.98 12.86
C PRO A 232 4.25 9.95 11.95
N ALA A 233 3.65 8.79 11.71
CA ALA A 233 4.13 7.79 10.75
C ALA A 233 3.76 8.16 9.30
N PHE A 234 2.81 9.07 9.09
CA PHE A 234 2.30 9.45 7.79
C PHE A 234 2.88 10.79 7.34
N ARG A 235 3.19 10.89 6.04
CA ARG A 235 3.67 12.11 5.39
C ARG A 235 2.76 12.39 4.21
N HIS A 236 2.51 13.67 3.97
CA HIS A 236 1.73 14.07 2.81
C HIS A 236 2.46 13.64 1.53
N LEU A 237 1.69 13.13 0.58
CA LEU A 237 2.17 12.59 -0.68
C LEU A 237 1.48 13.33 -1.82
N TRP A 238 2.26 13.84 -2.76
CA TRP A 238 1.77 14.42 -4.01
C TRP A 238 2.00 13.43 -5.15
N GLU A 239 1.02 13.29 -6.05
CA GLU A 239 1.13 12.45 -7.24
C GLU A 239 2.03 13.09 -8.32
N GLY A 240 2.90 12.28 -8.92
CA GLY A 240 3.73 12.61 -10.08
C GLY A 240 4.80 13.68 -9.84
N ASP A 241 5.32 14.26 -10.93
CA ASP A 241 6.21 15.44 -10.90
C ASP A 241 5.45 16.75 -10.63
N VAL A 242 4.19 16.66 -10.17
CA VAL A 242 3.37 17.82 -9.84
C VAL A 242 4.03 18.53 -8.67
N ARG A 243 4.84 19.53 -9.01
CA ARG A 243 5.46 20.41 -8.05
C ARG A 243 4.34 21.00 -7.19
N PRO A 244 4.40 20.93 -5.86
CA PRO A 244 3.54 21.79 -5.06
C PRO A 244 3.85 23.22 -5.48
N ALA A 245 2.90 23.88 -6.13
CA ALA A 245 3.04 25.28 -6.48
C ALA A 245 3.26 26.03 -5.16
N SER A 246 4.36 26.78 -5.08
CA SER A 246 4.59 27.77 -4.02
C SER A 246 3.52 28.85 -4.17
N GLY A 247 2.33 28.62 -3.62
CA GLY A 247 1.21 29.56 -3.72
C GLY A 247 -0.17 29.04 -3.34
N ALA A 248 -0.43 27.74 -3.28
CA ALA A 248 -1.75 27.22 -2.88
C ALA A 248 -1.85 27.05 -1.36
N VAL A 249 -1.73 28.16 -0.62
CA VAL A 249 -2.26 28.23 0.75
C VAL A 249 -3.74 28.55 0.58
N ALA A 250 -4.62 27.63 0.94
CA ALA A 250 -6.03 27.94 1.11
C ALA A 250 -6.14 28.98 2.22
N SER A 251 -6.32 30.25 1.83
CA SER A 251 -6.69 31.33 2.75
C SER A 251 -8.15 31.13 3.16
N ALA A 252 -8.38 30.33 4.21
CA ALA A 252 -9.64 30.34 4.95
C ALA A 252 -9.47 31.34 6.11
N GLY A 253 -10.35 32.34 6.12
CA GLY A 253 -10.14 33.61 6.81
C GLY A 253 -10.19 33.56 8.34
N ALA A 254 -9.51 34.54 8.93
CA ALA A 254 -9.89 35.08 10.22
C ALA A 254 -10.31 36.54 9.97
N GLY A 255 -11.63 36.77 9.97
CA GLY A 255 -12.17 38.12 10.15
C GLY A 255 -11.77 38.63 11.52
N ASN A 256 -11.38 39.90 11.60
CA ASN A 256 -11.35 40.60 12.87
C ASN A 256 -12.06 41.94 12.71
N THR A 257 -13.37 41.91 12.92
CA THR A 257 -14.13 43.08 13.37
C THR A 257 -13.73 43.36 14.82
N GLY A 258 -12.97 44.43 15.03
CA GLY A 258 -12.54 44.89 16.33
C GLY A 258 -12.61 46.42 16.41
N GLU A 259 -13.82 46.95 16.33
CA GLU A 259 -14.16 48.31 16.74
C GLU A 259 -14.63 48.26 18.20
N ALA A 260 -13.90 48.93 19.13
CA ALA A 260 -14.44 49.58 20.33
C ALA A 260 -13.32 50.00 21.31
N ARG A 261 -12.89 51.26 21.22
CA ARG A 261 -12.91 52.31 22.26
C ARG A 261 -11.76 53.31 22.10
#